data_AF-A0A8I5NRM5-F1
#
_entry.id   AF-A0A8I5NRM5-F1
#
_cell.length_a   1.000
_cell.length_b   1.000
_cell.length_c   1.000
_cell.angle_alpha   90.00
_cell.angle_beta   90.00
_cell.angle_gamma   90.00
#
_symmetry.space_group_name_H-M   'P 1'
#
loop_
_entity.id
_entity.type
_entity.pdbx_description
1 polymer ?
#
loop_
_entity_poly.entity_id
_entity_poly.type
_entity_poly.pdbx_seq_one_letter_code
_entity_poly.pdbx_strand_id
1 'polypeptide(L)'
;MHRDAWLPRPAFSLTGLSLFFSLVPPGRSMEVTVPATLNVLNGSDARLPCTFNSCYTVNHKQFSLNWTYQGCNNCSEEMFLQFRMKIINLKLERFQDRVEFSGNPSKYDVSVMLRNVQPEDEGIYNCYIMNPPDRHRGHGKIHLQVIMEGEGWGASCGALTFPTHLLSAALAQGTLGRPCLPEGGSNHLCCIEGIHFLPSSLQEPGNMSQRVLVMI
;
A
#
# COMPACT_ATOMS: atom_id res chain seq x y z
N MET A 1 -65.91 60.75 23.16
CA MET A 1 -64.89 60.02 23.95
C MET A 1 -63.94 59.36 22.96
N HIS A 2 -62.83 60.02 22.65
CA HIS A 2 -61.75 59.45 21.84
C HIS A 2 -60.44 59.83 22.54
N ARG A 3 -59.72 58.84 23.03
CA ARG A 3 -58.42 58.99 23.69
C ARG A 3 -57.39 58.32 22.79
N ASP A 4 -56.71 59.12 22.00
CA ASP A 4 -55.54 58.68 21.26
C ASP A 4 -54.37 58.51 22.25
N ALA A 5 -53.94 57.26 22.42
CA ALA A 5 -52.79 56.90 23.22
C ALA A 5 -51.50 57.15 22.42
N TRP A 6 -50.75 58.18 22.79
CA TRP A 6 -49.38 58.37 22.36
C TRP A 6 -48.47 57.38 23.10
N LEU A 7 -47.99 56.37 22.40
CA LEU A 7 -46.85 55.55 22.85
C LEU A 7 -45.60 55.96 22.06
N PRO A 8 -44.46 56.26 22.72
CA PRO A 8 -43.21 56.48 22.02
C PRO A 8 -42.71 55.15 21.44
N ARG A 9 -42.40 55.14 20.16
CA ARG A 9 -41.73 54.00 19.51
C ARG A 9 -40.30 53.90 20.06
N PRO A 10 -39.86 52.76 20.61
CA PRO A 10 -38.45 52.57 20.91
C PRO A 10 -37.70 52.49 19.59
N ALA A 11 -36.86 53.48 19.32
CA ALA A 11 -35.88 53.42 18.24
C ALA A 11 -34.82 52.39 18.64
N PHE A 12 -35.03 51.13 18.26
CA PHE A 12 -33.99 50.11 18.34
C PHE A 12 -32.88 50.49 17.35
N SER A 13 -31.81 51.07 17.88
CA SER A 13 -30.56 51.28 17.14
C SER A 13 -30.00 49.90 16.76
N LEU A 14 -30.13 49.54 15.49
CA LEU A 14 -29.61 48.29 14.89
C LEU A 14 -28.14 48.42 14.45
N THR A 15 -27.40 49.40 14.94
CA THR A 15 -25.99 49.62 14.58
C THR A 15 -25.10 49.22 15.74
N GLY A 16 -24.82 47.93 15.92
CA GLY A 16 -23.91 47.54 17.01
C GLY A 16 -23.65 46.06 17.24
N LEU A 17 -23.95 45.14 16.32
CA LEU A 17 -23.65 43.71 16.55
C LEU A 17 -23.23 42.96 15.28
N SER A 18 -22.37 43.54 14.44
CA SER A 18 -21.94 42.93 13.17
C SER A 18 -20.46 42.54 13.09
N LEU A 19 -19.68 42.65 14.18
CA LEU A 19 -18.23 42.37 14.14
C LEU A 19 -17.76 41.30 15.15
N PHE A 20 -18.47 40.18 15.21
CA PHE A 20 -17.94 38.93 15.78
C PHE A 20 -17.99 37.78 14.75
N PHE A 21 -17.75 38.08 13.48
CA PHE A 21 -17.45 37.02 12.49
C PHE A 21 -16.02 36.52 12.71
N SER A 22 -15.93 35.55 13.64
CA SER A 22 -15.07 34.37 13.59
C SER A 22 -13.57 34.59 13.30
N LEU A 23 -12.79 34.83 14.36
CA LEU A 23 -11.41 34.33 14.42
C LEU A 23 -11.46 32.84 14.83
N VAL A 24 -12.03 31.99 13.97
CA VAL A 24 -11.83 30.54 14.10
C VAL A 24 -10.55 30.24 13.32
N PRO A 25 -9.46 29.82 13.98
CA PRO A 25 -8.28 29.36 13.27
C PRO A 25 -8.72 28.29 12.27
N PRO A 26 -8.23 28.29 11.02
CA PRO A 26 -8.52 27.22 10.09
C PRO A 26 -8.11 25.90 10.76
N GLY A 27 -9.11 25.10 11.12
CA GLY A 27 -8.88 23.80 11.74
C GLY A 27 -8.07 22.98 10.75
N ARG A 28 -6.82 22.66 11.09
CA ARG A 28 -6.04 21.73 10.27
C ARG A 28 -6.79 20.40 10.25
N SER A 29 -7.07 19.89 9.05
CA SER A 29 -7.58 18.55 8.88
C SER A 29 -6.54 17.57 9.43
N MET A 30 -7.01 16.48 10.03
CA MET A 30 -6.16 15.36 10.41
C MET A 30 -5.47 14.82 9.15
N GLU A 31 -4.14 14.76 9.18
CA GLU A 31 -3.34 14.24 8.08
C GLU A 31 -3.01 12.77 8.37
N VAL A 32 -3.17 11.91 7.37
CA VAL A 32 -2.88 10.47 7.49
C VAL A 32 -1.88 10.10 6.41
N THR A 33 -0.81 9.43 6.83
CA THR A 33 0.28 8.98 5.96
C THR A 33 0.22 7.46 5.80
N VAL A 34 0.00 7.03 4.57
CA VAL A 34 -0.04 5.63 4.14
C VAL A 34 0.58 5.51 2.74
N PRO A 35 1.15 4.35 2.38
CA PRO A 35 1.49 4.05 0.99
C PRO A 35 0.20 3.85 0.18
N ALA A 36 0.17 4.39 -1.03
CA ALA A 36 -0.98 4.18 -1.93
C ALA A 36 -1.11 2.70 -2.35
N THR A 37 0.03 2.08 -2.67
CA THR A 37 0.14 0.66 -3.01
C THR A 37 1.22 0.03 -2.16
N LEU A 38 0.95 -1.14 -1.60
CA LEU A 38 1.91 -1.93 -0.84
C LEU A 38 2.06 -3.31 -1.50
N ASN A 39 3.25 -3.62 -1.99
CA ASN A 39 3.56 -4.89 -2.62
C ASN A 39 4.18 -5.84 -1.61
N VAL A 40 3.62 -7.04 -1.48
CA VAL A 40 4.06 -8.03 -0.49
C VAL A 40 4.19 -9.40 -1.13
N LEU A 41 5.24 -10.14 -0.79
CA LEU A 41 5.43 -11.50 -1.28
C LEU A 41 4.45 -12.47 -0.61
N ASN A 42 3.89 -13.39 -1.39
CA ASN A 42 3.10 -14.49 -0.85
C ASN A 42 3.89 -15.26 0.22
N GLY A 43 3.24 -15.58 1.34
CA GLY A 43 3.82 -16.25 2.50
C GLY A 43 4.65 -15.36 3.43
N SER A 44 4.93 -14.11 3.06
CA SER A 44 5.64 -13.15 3.92
C SER A 44 4.69 -12.37 4.84
N ASP A 45 5.24 -11.67 5.82
CA ASP A 45 4.46 -10.82 6.73
C ASP A 45 4.33 -9.39 6.18
N ALA A 46 3.12 -8.85 6.13
CA ALA A 46 2.85 -7.47 5.73
C ALA A 46 2.61 -6.59 6.95
N ARG A 47 3.47 -5.59 7.17
CA ARG A 47 3.07 -4.44 7.98
C ARG A 47 2.26 -3.50 7.10
N LEU A 48 1.03 -3.20 7.47
CA LEU A 48 0.18 -2.17 6.86
C LEU A 48 0.42 -0.85 7.62
N PRO A 49 1.32 0.03 7.14
CA PRO A 49 1.67 1.24 7.86
C PRO A 49 0.54 2.26 7.75
N CYS A 50 0.08 2.78 8.88
CA CYS A 50 -0.82 3.93 8.92
C CYS A 50 -0.43 4.82 10.10
N THR A 51 0.09 5.99 9.80
CA THR A 51 0.44 7.01 10.80
C THR A 51 -0.42 8.23 10.60
N PHE A 52 -0.71 8.95 11.68
CA PHE A 52 -1.48 10.18 11.59
C PHE A 52 -0.77 11.34 12.25
N ASN A 53 -1.17 12.55 11.91
CA ASN A 53 -0.71 13.76 12.56
C ASN A 53 -1.90 14.51 13.15
N SER A 54 -1.78 14.91 14.41
CA SER A 54 -2.83 15.60 15.16
C SER A 54 -2.20 16.62 16.09
N CYS A 55 -2.85 17.78 16.23
CA CYS A 55 -2.44 18.81 17.18
C CYS A 55 -2.70 18.42 18.64
N TYR A 56 -3.50 17.38 18.88
CA TYR A 56 -3.92 16.95 20.20
C TYR A 56 -3.30 15.61 20.57
N THR A 57 -2.99 15.43 21.85
CA THR A 57 -2.53 14.17 22.40
C THR A 57 -3.65 13.13 22.40
N VAL A 58 -3.32 11.87 22.15
CA VAL A 58 -4.31 10.79 22.10
C VAL A 58 -4.84 10.45 23.50
N ASN A 59 -6.15 10.66 23.69
CA ASN A 59 -6.87 10.21 24.87
C ASN A 59 -7.53 8.86 24.60
N HIS A 60 -7.02 7.77 25.20
CA HIS A 60 -7.48 6.39 24.94
C HIS A 60 -8.97 6.15 25.21
N LYS A 61 -9.64 6.97 26.03
CA LYS A 61 -11.08 6.86 26.29
C LYS A 61 -11.95 7.40 25.15
N GLN A 62 -11.41 8.34 24.37
CA GLN A 62 -12.14 9.05 23.31
C GLN A 62 -11.62 8.69 21.92
N PHE A 63 -10.36 8.29 21.82
CA PHE A 63 -9.73 7.85 20.60
C PHE A 63 -10.41 6.58 20.06
N SER A 64 -10.67 6.58 18.76
CA SER A 64 -11.14 5.37 18.06
C SER A 64 -10.40 5.17 16.76
N LEU A 65 -10.06 3.90 16.49
CA LEU A 65 -9.49 3.44 15.24
C LEU A 65 -10.38 2.33 14.70
N ASN A 66 -10.71 2.37 13.42
CA ASN A 66 -11.29 1.24 12.70
C ASN A 66 -10.40 0.90 11.52
N TRP A 67 -10.05 -0.38 11.40
CA TRP A 67 -9.46 -0.95 10.20
C TRP A 67 -10.51 -1.76 9.46
N THR A 68 -10.66 -1.49 8.17
CA THR A 68 -11.59 -2.20 7.29
C THR A 68 -10.89 -2.73 6.06
N TYR A 69 -11.46 -3.80 5.50
CA TYR A 69 -11.02 -4.43 4.27
C TYR A 69 -12.13 -4.32 3.21
N GLN A 70 -11.74 -4.14 1.95
CA GLN A 70 -12.61 -4.27 0.78
C GLN A 70 -11.90 -5.08 -0.30
N GLY A 71 -12.55 -6.11 -0.84
CA GLY A 71 -11.96 -6.91 -1.92
C GLY A 71 -11.95 -6.23 -3.29
N CYS A 72 -12.71 -5.15 -3.48
CA CYS A 72 -12.75 -4.39 -4.71
C CYS A 72 -13.19 -2.95 -4.43
N ASN A 73 -12.96 -2.02 -5.38
CA ASN A 73 -13.26 -0.58 -5.19
C ASN A 73 -14.72 -0.26 -4.82
N ASN A 74 -15.68 -1.10 -5.22
CA ASN A 74 -17.11 -0.91 -4.96
C ASN A 74 -17.70 -2.01 -4.06
N CYS A 75 -16.84 -2.81 -3.43
CA CYS A 75 -17.25 -3.85 -2.49
C CYS A 75 -17.58 -3.24 -1.13
N SER A 76 -18.41 -3.94 -0.35
CA SER A 76 -18.69 -3.55 1.04
C SER A 76 -17.42 -3.59 1.89
N GLU A 77 -17.33 -2.65 2.84
CA GLU A 77 -16.26 -2.69 3.84
C GLU A 77 -16.55 -3.68 4.96
N GLU A 78 -15.55 -4.47 5.32
CA GLU A 78 -15.60 -5.39 6.44
C GLU A 78 -14.59 -4.97 7.51
N MET A 79 -15.06 -4.67 8.72
CA MET A 79 -14.20 -4.26 9.82
C MET A 79 -13.48 -5.48 10.44
N PHE A 80 -12.16 -5.46 10.47
CA PHE A 80 -11.36 -6.56 11.03
C PHE A 80 -10.66 -6.20 12.35
N LEU A 81 -10.43 -4.92 12.62
CA LEU A 81 -9.80 -4.47 13.85
C LEU A 81 -10.36 -3.13 14.28
N GLN A 82 -10.59 -2.99 15.59
CA GLN A 82 -11.05 -1.75 16.21
C GLN A 82 -10.21 -1.42 17.44
N PHE A 83 -9.91 -0.14 17.65
CA PHE A 83 -9.50 0.38 18.96
C PHE A 83 -10.67 1.14 19.58
N ARG A 84 -11.12 0.67 20.74
CA ARG A 84 -12.05 1.40 21.62
C ARG A 84 -11.68 1.13 23.07
N MET A 85 -10.92 2.03 23.68
CA MET A 85 -10.22 1.85 24.97
C MET A 85 -9.16 0.74 24.97
N LYS A 86 -9.34 -0.31 24.17
CA LYS A 86 -8.43 -1.42 23.93
C LYS A 86 -8.55 -1.88 22.48
N ILE A 87 -7.58 -2.68 22.04
CA ILE A 87 -7.66 -3.39 20.75
C ILE A 87 -8.71 -4.49 20.83
N ILE A 88 -9.55 -4.56 19.81
CA ILE A 88 -10.58 -5.56 19.57
C ILE A 88 -10.32 -6.10 18.16
N ASN A 89 -9.86 -7.34 18.07
CA ASN A 89 -9.75 -8.05 16.80
C ASN A 89 -11.07 -8.77 16.52
N LEU A 90 -11.71 -8.49 15.39
CA LEU A 90 -13.02 -9.06 15.03
C LEU A 90 -12.89 -10.46 14.41
N LYS A 91 -11.67 -10.95 14.16
CA LYS A 91 -11.38 -12.29 13.62
C LYS A 91 -12.25 -12.64 12.41
N LEU A 92 -12.22 -11.76 11.41
CA LEU A 92 -12.86 -12.03 10.12
C LEU A 92 -12.32 -13.36 9.57
N GLU A 93 -13.23 -14.24 9.14
CA GLU A 93 -12.93 -15.61 8.73
C GLU A 93 -11.80 -15.69 7.70
N ARG A 94 -11.76 -14.73 6.77
CA ARG A 94 -10.71 -14.60 5.74
C ARG A 94 -9.30 -14.41 6.30
N PHE A 95 -9.19 -13.68 7.41
CA PHE A 95 -7.92 -13.38 8.06
C PHE A 95 -7.58 -14.38 9.16
N GLN A 96 -8.55 -15.18 9.60
CA GLN A 96 -8.41 -16.12 10.70
C GLN A 96 -7.82 -15.39 11.94
N ASP A 97 -6.66 -15.84 12.41
CA ASP A 97 -5.91 -15.24 13.52
C ASP A 97 -4.60 -14.55 13.07
N ARG A 98 -4.47 -14.21 11.78
CA ARG A 98 -3.22 -13.66 11.20
C ARG A 98 -3.04 -12.16 11.38
N VAL A 99 -4.04 -11.44 11.88
CA VAL A 99 -3.98 -9.98 12.08
C VAL A 99 -3.56 -9.63 13.51
N GLU A 100 -2.53 -8.80 13.62
CA GLU A 100 -2.01 -8.28 14.88
C GLU A 100 -1.94 -6.75 14.85
N PHE A 101 -2.22 -6.09 15.97
CA PHE A 101 -1.95 -4.66 16.08
C PHE A 101 -0.45 -4.44 16.29
N SER A 102 0.19 -3.61 15.45
CA SER A 102 1.64 -3.38 15.47
C SER A 102 2.03 -1.92 15.72
N GLY A 103 1.05 -1.02 15.86
CA GLY A 103 1.23 0.40 16.11
C GLY A 103 1.31 0.78 17.58
N ASN A 104 1.48 2.09 17.82
CA ASN A 104 1.36 2.73 19.12
C ASN A 104 0.58 4.05 18.95
N PRO A 105 -0.72 4.10 19.34
CA PRO A 105 -1.55 5.28 19.15
C PRO A 105 -0.99 6.53 19.82
N SER A 106 -0.29 6.40 20.96
CA SER A 106 0.34 7.52 21.65
C SER A 106 1.53 8.12 20.89
N LYS A 107 2.09 7.38 19.91
CA LYS A 107 3.08 7.87 18.94
C LYS A 107 2.48 8.13 17.56
N TYR A 108 1.15 8.21 17.50
CA TYR A 108 0.39 8.43 16.27
C TYR A 108 0.59 7.34 15.19
N ASP A 109 0.97 6.14 15.61
CA ASP A 109 1.11 4.96 14.74
C ASP A 109 -0.05 3.99 15.03
N VAL A 110 -0.84 3.69 14.02
CA VAL A 110 -2.00 2.79 14.09
C VAL A 110 -1.85 1.60 13.14
N SER A 111 -0.61 1.25 12.79
CA SER A 111 -0.27 0.14 11.91
C SER A 111 -0.79 -1.21 12.42
N VAL A 112 -1.09 -2.09 11.48
CA VAL A 112 -1.39 -3.50 11.74
C VAL A 112 -0.39 -4.40 11.02
N MET A 113 -0.22 -5.61 11.51
CA MET A 113 0.58 -6.67 10.90
C MET A 113 -0.37 -7.77 10.42
N LEU A 114 -0.24 -8.16 9.16
CA LEU A 114 -0.91 -9.31 8.58
C LEU A 114 0.15 -10.39 8.34
N ARG A 115 0.06 -11.49 9.09
CA ARG A 115 1.02 -12.59 9.02
C ARG A 115 0.73 -13.51 7.85
N ASN A 116 1.79 -14.12 7.29
CA ASN A 116 1.69 -15.16 6.27
C ASN A 116 0.66 -14.79 5.18
N VAL A 117 0.92 -13.69 4.48
CA VAL A 117 0.02 -13.11 3.47
C VAL A 117 -0.28 -14.14 2.38
N GLN A 118 -1.55 -14.25 2.00
CA GLN A 118 -2.03 -15.13 0.94
C GLN A 118 -2.55 -14.32 -0.24
N PRO A 119 -2.64 -14.89 -1.46
CA PRO A 119 -3.16 -14.17 -2.63
C PRO A 119 -4.57 -13.61 -2.43
N GLU A 120 -5.40 -14.26 -1.61
CA GLU A 120 -6.76 -13.82 -1.30
C GLU A 120 -6.80 -12.60 -0.39
N ASP A 121 -5.67 -12.22 0.22
CA ASP A 121 -5.55 -11.00 1.03
C ASP A 121 -5.42 -9.73 0.19
N GLU A 122 -5.17 -9.85 -1.12
CA GLU A 122 -5.14 -8.73 -2.06
C GLU A 122 -6.43 -7.92 -2.00
N GLY A 123 -6.30 -6.59 -1.89
CA GLY A 123 -7.44 -5.70 -1.79
C GLY A 123 -7.12 -4.36 -1.16
N ILE A 124 -8.16 -3.68 -0.68
CA ILE A 124 -8.07 -2.33 -0.15
C ILE A 124 -8.24 -2.36 1.36
N TYR A 125 -7.26 -1.82 2.07
CA TYR A 125 -7.25 -1.70 3.51
C TYR A 125 -7.41 -0.22 3.89
N ASN A 126 -8.44 0.08 4.67
CA ASN A 126 -8.72 1.44 5.14
C ASN A 126 -8.45 1.56 6.63
N CYS A 127 -7.75 2.62 7.04
CA CYS A 127 -7.64 3.03 8.43
C CYS A 127 -8.45 4.32 8.66
N TYR A 128 -9.43 4.26 9.56
CA TYR A 128 -10.25 5.39 9.97
C TYR A 128 -9.89 5.79 11.39
N ILE A 129 -9.46 7.03 11.59
CA ILE A 129 -8.98 7.52 12.86
C ILE A 129 -9.84 8.69 13.35
N MET A 130 -10.22 8.63 14.62
CA MET A 130 -10.86 9.73 15.35
C MET A 130 -10.06 10.04 16.60
N ASN A 131 -9.59 11.28 16.71
CA ASN A 131 -8.88 11.76 17.89
C ASN A 131 -9.53 13.04 18.44
N PRO A 132 -10.67 12.96 19.15
CA PRO A 132 -11.27 14.12 19.79
C PRO A 132 -10.25 14.88 20.66
N PRO A 133 -10.22 16.22 20.65
CA PRO A 133 -11.23 17.13 20.09
C PRO A 133 -11.11 17.43 18.59
N ASP A 134 -10.25 16.73 17.84
CA ASP A 134 -10.25 16.85 16.38
C ASP A 134 -11.63 16.51 15.83
N ARG A 135 -12.16 17.42 15.02
CA ARG A 135 -13.45 17.26 14.35
C ARG A 135 -13.33 16.47 13.05
N HIS A 136 -12.16 16.50 12.43
CA HIS A 136 -11.89 15.84 11.17
C HIS A 136 -11.50 14.39 11.42
N ARG A 137 -12.10 13.47 10.67
CA ARG A 137 -11.74 12.06 10.68
C ARG A 137 -10.51 11.88 9.80
N GLY A 138 -9.50 11.17 10.30
CA GLY A 138 -8.41 10.69 9.47
C GLY A 138 -8.86 9.49 8.67
N HIS A 139 -8.49 9.43 7.39
CA HIS A 139 -8.72 8.27 6.53
C HIS A 139 -7.47 7.99 5.69
N GLY A 140 -6.93 6.78 5.83
CA GLY A 140 -5.88 6.26 4.96
C GLY A 140 -6.40 5.06 4.17
N LYS A 141 -5.98 4.94 2.91
CA LYS A 141 -6.36 3.88 1.98
C LYS A 141 -5.10 3.25 1.39
N ILE A 142 -4.93 1.94 1.59
CA ILE A 142 -3.79 1.15 1.11
C ILE A 142 -4.32 0.10 0.14
N HIS A 143 -3.76 0.04 -1.07
CA HIS A 143 -3.97 -1.06 -1.99
C HIS A 143 -2.87 -2.12 -1.79
N LEU A 144 -3.20 -3.24 -1.16
CA LEU A 144 -2.27 -4.35 -0.97
C LEU A 144 -2.26 -5.21 -2.23
N GLN A 145 -1.09 -5.42 -2.83
CA GLN A 145 -0.88 -6.33 -3.96
C GLN A 145 0.00 -7.49 -3.51
N VAL A 146 -0.43 -8.71 -3.83
CA VAL A 146 0.32 -9.91 -3.47
C VAL A 146 1.14 -10.37 -4.65
N ILE A 147 2.46 -10.24 -4.53
CA ILE A 147 3.41 -10.71 -5.52
C ILE A 147 3.64 -12.19 -5.23
N MET A 148 3.28 -13.02 -6.18
CA MET A 148 3.78 -14.39 -6.20
C MET A 148 5.28 -14.30 -6.43
N GLU A 149 6.08 -14.85 -5.51
CA GLU A 149 7.45 -15.18 -5.85
C GLU A 149 7.33 -16.07 -7.08
N GLY A 150 7.70 -15.53 -8.24
CA GLY A 150 7.92 -16.38 -9.38
C GLY A 150 8.90 -17.42 -8.89
N GLU A 151 8.60 -18.69 -9.15
CA GLU A 151 9.62 -19.52 -9.76
C GLU A 151 10.48 -18.56 -10.56
N GLY A 152 11.76 -18.43 -10.18
CA GLY A 152 12.69 -17.80 -11.08
C GLY A 152 12.30 -18.32 -12.47
N TRP A 153 12.41 -17.54 -13.52
CA TRP A 153 13.73 -17.45 -14.10
C TRP A 153 14.71 -18.39 -13.37
N GLY A 154 14.46 -19.70 -13.48
CA GLY A 154 15.47 -20.54 -14.04
C GLY A 154 16.09 -19.65 -15.10
N ALA A 155 17.25 -19.10 -14.78
CA ALA A 155 18.39 -19.55 -15.51
C ALA A 155 18.23 -21.07 -15.65
N SER A 156 17.39 -21.51 -16.61
CA SER A 156 17.82 -22.57 -17.47
C SER A 156 19.10 -21.98 -18.02
N CYS A 157 20.20 -22.31 -17.33
CA CYS A 157 21.47 -22.40 -17.96
C CYS A 157 21.18 -23.38 -19.10
N GLY A 158 20.77 -22.85 -20.25
CA GLY A 158 20.74 -23.63 -21.45
C GLY A 158 22.18 -24.05 -21.59
N ALA A 159 22.47 -25.32 -21.29
CA ALA A 159 23.78 -25.88 -21.52
C ALA A 159 24.00 -25.81 -23.03
N LEU A 160 24.58 -24.70 -23.49
CA LEU A 160 25.01 -24.56 -24.86
C LEU A 160 26.31 -25.34 -24.95
N THR A 161 26.23 -26.56 -25.46
CA THR A 161 27.41 -27.34 -25.85
C THR A 161 28.00 -26.68 -27.09
N PHE A 162 29.05 -25.89 -26.88
CA PHE A 162 29.83 -25.36 -28.01
C PHE A 162 30.85 -26.41 -28.46
N PRO A 163 30.92 -26.72 -29.77
CA PRO A 163 32.09 -27.40 -30.32
C PRO A 163 33.34 -26.58 -29.99
N THR A 164 34.41 -27.25 -29.57
CA THR A 164 35.68 -26.63 -29.15
C THR A 164 36.26 -25.60 -30.12
N HIS A 165 35.87 -25.67 -31.40
CA HIS A 165 36.30 -24.74 -32.45
C HIS A 165 35.69 -23.33 -32.39
N LEU A 166 34.66 -23.07 -31.56
CA LEU A 166 34.01 -21.75 -31.44
C LEU A 166 34.39 -20.96 -30.16
N LEU A 167 35.23 -21.53 -29.29
CA LEU A 167 35.66 -20.89 -28.03
C LEU A 167 36.50 -19.61 -28.20
N SER A 168 37.04 -19.36 -29.40
CA SER A 168 37.93 -18.21 -29.63
C SER A 168 37.22 -16.86 -29.75
N ALA A 169 35.89 -16.81 -29.77
CA ALA A 169 35.14 -15.55 -29.93
C ALA A 169 34.62 -14.96 -28.61
N ALA A 170 34.56 -15.73 -27.52
CA ALA A 170 33.92 -15.30 -26.27
C ALA A 170 34.85 -14.54 -25.29
N LEU A 171 36.15 -14.40 -25.59
CA LEU A 171 37.10 -13.71 -24.71
C LEU A 171 37.37 -12.25 -25.11
N ALA A 172 36.65 -11.69 -26.10
CA ALA A 172 36.90 -10.33 -26.60
C ALA A 172 35.98 -9.24 -26.00
N GLN A 173 35.02 -9.58 -25.15
CA GLN A 173 34.19 -8.58 -24.44
C GLN A 173 34.42 -8.73 -22.94
N GLY A 174 35.33 -7.91 -22.42
CA GLY A 174 35.77 -7.93 -21.03
C GLY A 174 34.68 -7.55 -20.02
N THR A 175 33.82 -8.50 -19.67
CA THR A 175 33.02 -8.45 -18.44
C THR A 175 33.49 -9.58 -17.52
N LEU A 176 33.78 -9.19 -16.26
CA LEU A 176 34.30 -10.04 -15.19
C LEU A 176 33.30 -11.14 -14.79
N GLY A 177 33.19 -12.20 -15.59
CA GLY A 177 32.49 -13.44 -15.24
C GLY A 177 33.46 -14.48 -14.69
N ARG A 178 33.10 -15.13 -13.58
CA ARG A 178 33.87 -16.18 -12.88
C ARG A 178 34.36 -17.32 -13.80
N PRO A 179 35.43 -18.05 -13.43
CA PRO A 179 36.04 -19.05 -14.29
C PRO A 179 35.12 -20.26 -14.55
N CYS A 180 35.02 -20.69 -15.82
CA CYS A 180 34.26 -21.87 -16.23
C CYS A 180 34.91 -23.14 -15.65
N LEU A 181 34.11 -23.99 -14.98
CA LEU A 181 34.56 -25.26 -14.40
C LEU A 181 34.63 -26.35 -15.49
N PRO A 182 35.65 -27.24 -15.47
CA PRO A 182 35.72 -28.37 -16.38
C PRO A 182 34.78 -29.50 -15.93
N GLU A 183 33.86 -29.93 -16.80
CA GLU A 183 33.18 -31.23 -16.66
C GLU A 183 33.88 -32.25 -17.57
N GLY A 184 33.98 -33.50 -17.12
CA GLY A 184 34.64 -34.57 -17.88
C GLY A 184 34.03 -34.77 -19.27
N GLY A 185 34.87 -34.75 -20.31
CA GLY A 185 34.48 -34.69 -21.71
C GLY A 185 34.86 -33.32 -22.31
N SER A 186 34.95 -33.19 -23.64
CA SER A 186 35.50 -32.01 -24.32
C SER A 186 34.59 -30.76 -24.28
N ASN A 187 33.85 -30.53 -23.18
CA ASN A 187 32.83 -29.50 -23.04
C ASN A 187 33.07 -28.63 -21.78
N HIS A 188 32.68 -27.36 -21.83
CA HIS A 188 32.75 -26.42 -20.70
C HIS A 188 31.36 -25.79 -20.43
N LEU A 189 31.01 -25.59 -19.15
CA LEU A 189 29.82 -24.83 -18.73
C LEU A 189 30.20 -23.38 -18.40
N CYS A 190 29.47 -22.41 -18.94
CA CYS A 190 29.62 -21.00 -18.58
C CYS A 190 28.23 -20.36 -18.34
N CYS A 191 28.10 -19.54 -17.28
CA CYS A 191 26.89 -18.78 -16.96
C CYS A 191 27.00 -17.36 -17.53
N ILE A 192 25.97 -16.91 -18.28
CA ILE A 192 25.87 -15.52 -18.75
C ILE A 192 24.71 -14.84 -18.02
N GLU A 193 24.99 -13.76 -17.28
CA GLU A 193 23.97 -12.87 -16.73
C GLU A 193 23.62 -11.79 -17.77
N GLY A 194 22.32 -11.52 -18.00
CA GLY A 194 21.90 -10.28 -18.67
C GLY A 194 20.91 -10.33 -19.84
N ILE A 195 20.17 -11.41 -20.11
CA ILE A 195 19.14 -11.39 -21.17
C ILE A 195 17.76 -11.07 -20.58
N HIS A 196 17.30 -9.82 -20.76
CA HIS A 196 15.92 -9.42 -20.47
C HIS A 196 14.98 -9.82 -21.63
N PHE A 197 13.94 -10.61 -21.33
CA PHE A 197 12.79 -10.82 -22.23
C PHE A 197 11.60 -9.97 -21.75
N LEU A 198 11.00 -9.18 -22.64
CA LEU A 198 9.74 -8.48 -22.39
C LEU A 198 8.55 -9.46 -22.43
N PRO A 199 7.51 -9.27 -21.62
CA PRO A 199 6.35 -10.16 -21.58
C PRO A 199 5.54 -10.03 -22.87
N SER A 200 5.19 -11.18 -23.44
CA SER A 200 4.38 -11.29 -24.65
C SER A 200 2.91 -11.00 -24.33
N SER A 201 2.39 -9.84 -24.73
CA SER A 201 0.95 -9.65 -24.84
C SER A 201 0.56 -9.45 -26.30
N LEU A 202 -0.26 -10.38 -26.79
CA LEU A 202 -1.08 -10.33 -28.01
C LEU A 202 -0.36 -10.51 -29.36
N GLN A 203 -0.43 -11.72 -29.93
CA GLN A 203 -1.00 -11.93 -31.28
C GLN A 203 -1.23 -13.44 -31.58
N GLU A 204 -2.43 -13.71 -32.11
CA GLU A 204 -3.01 -14.81 -32.92
C GLU A 204 -2.13 -15.94 -33.52
N PRO A 205 -2.74 -17.09 -33.90
CA PRO A 205 -2.06 -18.33 -34.24
C PRO A 205 -1.62 -18.35 -35.71
N GLY A 206 -0.32 -18.53 -35.95
CA GLY A 206 0.15 -18.77 -37.30
C GLY A 206 1.66 -18.73 -37.45
N ASN A 207 2.22 -19.90 -37.74
CA ASN A 207 3.54 -20.13 -38.31
C ASN A 207 4.74 -20.11 -37.34
N MET A 208 5.17 -21.33 -37.01
CA MET A 208 6.36 -21.65 -36.23
C MET A 208 7.58 -21.72 -37.16
N SER A 209 8.14 -20.57 -37.55
CA SER A 209 9.52 -20.47 -38.03
C SER A 209 9.92 -19.00 -38.14
N GLN A 210 11.12 -18.68 -37.65
CA GLN A 210 11.77 -17.36 -37.61
C GLN A 210 11.42 -16.47 -36.40
N ARG A 211 12.20 -16.61 -35.33
CA ARG A 211 12.55 -15.47 -34.47
C ARG A 211 13.90 -14.95 -34.94
N VAL A 212 13.92 -13.74 -35.48
CA VAL A 212 15.14 -13.01 -35.84
C VAL A 212 15.74 -12.47 -34.55
N LEU A 213 17.00 -12.82 -34.30
CA LEU A 213 17.80 -12.28 -33.21
C LEU A 213 18.30 -10.89 -33.60
N VAL A 214 17.79 -9.84 -32.97
CA VAL A 214 18.37 -8.49 -33.08
C VAL A 214 19.35 -8.33 -31.92
N MET A 215 20.65 -8.33 -32.23
CA MET A 215 21.69 -7.90 -31.30
C MET A 215 21.76 -6.38 -31.34
N ILE A 216 21.63 -5.72 -30.19
CA ILE A 216 22.03 -4.32 -29.97
C ILE A 216 23.29 -4.35 -29.13
#